data_AF-A0A2N1MGL2-F1
#
_entry.id   AF-A0A2N1MGL2-F1
#
_cell.length_a   1.000
_cell.length_b   1.000
_cell.length_c   1.000
_cell.angle_alpha   90.00
_cell.angle_beta   90.00
_cell.angle_gamma   90.00
#
_symmetry.space_group_name_H-M   'P 1'
#
loop_
_entity.id
_entity.type
_entity.pdbx_description
1 polymer ?
#
loop_
_entity_poly.entity_id
_entity_poly.type
_entity_poly.pdbx_seq_one_letter_code
_entity_poly.pdbx_strand_id
1 'polypeptide(L)'
;MQNSEYTKNWSIPIPQNILIGKLIGREGRNIKPIAERTGTHIYVDTNKIPAQINIYVNNKKEIPPFENRINDAKLMMQVIN
;
A
#
# COMPACT_ATOMS: atom_id res chain seq x y z
N MET A 1 4.44 -4.03 -16.21
CA MET A 1 5.75 -4.64 -15.94
C MET A 1 6.01 -4.57 -14.44
N GLN A 2 5.96 -5.69 -13.72
CA GLN A 2 6.37 -5.76 -12.31
C GLN A 2 7.89 -5.98 -12.31
N ASN A 3 8.68 -4.94 -12.00
CA ASN A 3 10.12 -5.07 -11.84
C ASN A 3 10.40 -6.04 -10.68
N SER A 4 11.34 -6.95 -10.88
CA SER A 4 11.76 -8.07 -10.00
C SER A 4 12.39 -7.65 -8.65
N GLU A 5 12.16 -6.42 -8.19
CA GLU A 5 12.82 -5.80 -7.03
C GLU A 5 12.01 -5.87 -5.72
N TYR A 6 10.81 -6.46 -5.76
CA TYR A 6 9.90 -6.56 -4.62
C TYR A 6 9.69 -8.02 -4.20
N THR A 7 9.92 -8.32 -2.92
CA THR A 7 10.08 -9.72 -2.47
C THR A 7 9.01 -10.18 -1.48
N LYS A 8 8.22 -9.25 -0.93
CA LYS A 8 7.07 -9.57 -0.07
C LYS A 8 5.89 -8.69 -0.46
N ASN A 9 4.77 -9.33 -0.79
CA ASN A 9 3.53 -8.67 -1.18
C ASN A 9 2.40 -8.98 -0.18
N TRP A 10 1.55 -7.99 0.06
CA TRP A 10 0.26 -8.19 0.71
C TRP A 10 -0.82 -7.60 -0.18
N SER A 11 -1.93 -8.32 -0.33
CA SER A 11 -3.06 -7.88 -1.16
C SER A 11 -4.36 -8.04 -0.39
N ILE A 12 -5.21 -7.03 -0.44
CA ILE A 12 -6.55 -7.06 0.16
C ILE A 12 -7.58 -6.47 -0.80
N PRO A 13 -8.77 -7.08 -0.94
CA PRO A 13 -9.88 -6.46 -1.64
C PRO A 13 -10.38 -5.21 -0.91
N ILE A 14 -10.69 -4.16 -1.68
CA ILE A 14 -11.35 -2.95 -1.22
C ILE A 14 -12.86 -3.21 -1.23
N PRO A 15 -13.55 -3.06 -0.08
CA PRO A 15 -15.00 -3.13 -0.02
C PRO A 15 -15.69 -2.15 -0.98
N GLN A 16 -16.77 -2.58 -1.62
CA GLN A 16 -17.47 -1.80 -2.66
C GLN A 16 -18.04 -0.46 -2.14
N ASN A 17 -18.28 -0.33 -0.85
CA ASN A 17 -18.76 0.90 -0.20
C ASN A 17 -17.64 1.95 0.02
N ILE A 18 -16.37 1.61 -0.23
CA ILE A 18 -15.27 2.57 -0.12
C ILE A 18 -15.07 3.28 -1.46
N LEU A 19 -15.11 4.61 -1.43
CA LEU A 19 -14.78 5.44 -2.59
C LEU A 19 -13.26 5.43 -2.80
N ILE A 20 -12.79 4.74 -3.85
CA ILE A 20 -11.37 4.60 -4.18
C ILE A 20 -10.65 5.95 -4.25
N GLY A 21 -11.28 6.97 -4.84
CA GLY A 21 -10.71 8.32 -4.91
C GLY A 21 -10.47 8.96 -3.54
N LYS A 22 -11.34 8.70 -2.55
CA LYS A 22 -11.16 9.15 -1.17
C LYS A 22 -10.07 8.37 -0.45
N LEU A 23 -10.00 7.05 -0.67
CA LEU A 23 -8.94 6.20 -0.13
C LEU A 23 -7.55 6.69 -0.60
N ILE A 24 -7.39 6.96 -1.89
CA ILE A 24 -6.13 7.42 -2.47
C ILE A 24 -5.82 8.87 -2.07
N GLY A 25 -6.84 9.72 -2.04
CA GLY A 25 -6.72 11.16 -1.91
C GLY A 25 -6.19 11.82 -3.19
N ARG A 26 -6.49 13.10 -3.39
CA ARG A 26 -5.96 13.88 -4.54
C ARG A 26 -4.44 13.72 -4.60
N GLU A 27 -3.91 13.33 -5.77
CA GLU A 27 -2.48 13.10 -6.02
C GLU A 27 -1.83 12.07 -5.09
N GLY A 28 -2.62 11.16 -4.49
CA GLY A 28 -2.12 10.15 -3.56
C GLY A 28 -1.83 10.68 -2.16
N ARG A 29 -2.35 11.86 -1.79
CA ARG A 29 -2.06 12.51 -0.50
C ARG A 29 -2.37 11.66 0.74
N ASN A 30 -3.20 10.63 0.64
CA ASN A 30 -3.48 9.73 1.76
C ASN A 30 -2.52 8.52 1.79
N ILE A 31 -2.23 7.93 0.63
CA ILE A 31 -1.41 6.69 0.55
C ILE A 31 0.10 6.95 0.47
N LYS A 32 0.54 8.07 -0.14
CA LYS A 32 1.97 8.40 -0.31
C LYS A 32 2.70 8.54 1.02
N PRO A 33 2.18 9.28 2.03
CA PRO A 33 2.86 9.40 3.31
C PRO A 33 3.01 8.06 4.04
N ILE A 34 2.07 7.13 3.88
CA ILE A 34 2.15 5.78 4.47
C ILE A 34 3.26 4.98 3.77
N ALA A 35 3.27 5.00 2.43
CA ALA A 35 4.31 4.35 1.64
C ALA A 35 5.72 4.87 2.03
N GLU A 36 5.88 6.19 2.16
CA GLU A 36 7.13 6.83 2.58
C GLU A 36 7.53 6.44 4.01
N ARG A 37 6.61 6.57 4.97
CA ARG A 37 6.87 6.28 6.40
C ARG A 37 7.23 4.82 6.67
N THR A 38 6.65 3.89 5.91
CA THR A 38 6.86 2.44 6.06
C THR A 38 7.92 1.89 5.10
N GLY A 39 8.44 2.77 4.23
CA GLY A 39 9.31 2.39 3.11
C GLY A 39 8.65 1.43 2.12
N THR A 40 7.32 1.27 2.12
CA THR A 40 6.64 0.34 1.21
C THR A 40 6.30 1.00 -0.12
N HIS A 41 5.95 0.20 -1.11
CA HIS A 41 5.26 0.65 -2.30
C HIS A 41 3.80 0.22 -2.18
N ILE A 42 2.86 1.17 -2.25
CA ILE A 42 1.43 0.91 -2.14
C ILE A 42 0.79 1.22 -3.50
N TYR A 43 0.05 0.25 -4.03
CA TYR A 43 -0.61 0.33 -5.33
C TYR A 43 -2.08 -0.08 -5.22
N VAL A 44 -2.99 0.73 -5.76
CA VAL A 44 -4.41 0.37 -5.86
C VAL A 44 -4.70 -0.15 -7.27
N ASP A 45 -5.03 -1.44 -7.37
CA ASP A 45 -5.38 -2.10 -8.61
C ASP A 45 -6.89 -2.02 -8.86
N THR A 46 -7.29 -1.06 -9.70
CA THR A 46 -8.69 -0.87 -10.09
C THR A 46 -9.14 -1.78 -11.23
N ASN A 47 -8.24 -2.58 -11.81
CA ASN A 47 -8.56 -3.52 -12.88
C ASN A 47 -9.12 -4.84 -12.35
N LYS A 48 -9.12 -5.03 -11.02
CA LYS A 48 -9.71 -6.19 -10.34
C LYS A 48 -11.10 -5.87 -9.81
N ILE A 49 -11.94 -6.90 -9.72
CA ILE A 49 -13.28 -6.82 -9.14
C ILE A 49 -13.35 -7.80 -7.96
N PRO A 50 -13.44 -7.30 -6.71
CA PRO A 50 -13.32 -5.89 -6.31
C PRO A 50 -11.89 -5.35 -6.51
N ALA A 51 -11.75 -4.02 -6.54
CA ALA A 51 -10.43 -3.36 -6.60
C ALA A 51 -9.56 -3.80 -5.42
N GLN A 52 -8.23 -3.81 -5.56
CA GLN A 52 -7.33 -4.32 -4.53
C GLN A 52 -6.26 -3.32 -4.12
N ILE A 53 -5.91 -3.29 -2.83
CA ILE A 53 -4.70 -2.63 -2.35
C ILE A 53 -3.58 -3.66 -2.36
N ASN A 54 -2.44 -3.33 -2.97
CA ASN A 54 -1.23 -4.13 -2.97
C ASN A 54 -0.10 -3.35 -2.28
N ILE A 55 0.57 -4.01 -1.33
CA ILE A 55 1.71 -3.44 -0.60
C ILE A 55 2.94 -4.28 -0.91
N TYR A 56 4.03 -3.63 -1.31
CA TYR A 56 5.29 -4.26 -1.67
C TYR A 56 6.45 -3.70 -0.86
N VAL A 57 7.42 -4.55 -0.54
CA VAL A 57 8.66 -4.15 0.14
C VAL A 57 9.82 -4.21 -0.86
N ASN A 58 10.56 -3.10 -0.98
CA ASN A 58 11.82 -3.08 -1.72
C ASN A 58 12.97 -3.48 -0.78
N ASN A 59 13.72 -4.52 -1.17
CA ASN A 59 14.81 -5.10 -0.39
C ASN A 59 16.14 -4.32 -0.48
N LYS A 60 16.25 -3.33 -1.38
CA LYS A 60 17.48 -2.53 -1.60
C LYS A 60 17.56 -1.26 -0.76
N LYS A 61 16.47 -0.85 -0.08
CA LYS A 61 16.51 0.31 0.83
C LYS A 61 16.94 -0.16 2.23
N GLU A 62 18.05 0.38 2.72
CA GLU A 62 18.50 0.21 4.11
C GLU A 62 17.34 0.45 5.08
N ILE A 63 17.24 -0.44 6.06
CA ILE A 63 16.05 -0.68 6.89
C ILE A 63 16.03 0.37 8.02
N PRO A 64 15.04 1.29 8.11
CA PRO A 64 14.67 1.87 9.41
C PRO A 64 14.09 0.75 10.29
N PRO A 65 14.05 0.88 11.64
CA PRO A 65 13.86 -0.22 12.61
C PRO A 65 12.47 -0.88 12.63
N PHE A 66 11.73 -0.86 11.53
CA PHE A 66 10.47 -1.55 11.37
C PHE A 66 10.75 -2.99 10.95
N GLU A 67 10.89 -3.89 11.94
CA GLU A 67 10.96 -5.34 11.74
C GLU A 67 9.78 -5.88 10.90
N ASN A 68 8.66 -5.14 10.81
CA ASN A 68 7.44 -5.60 10.14
C ASN A 68 6.69 -4.54 9.30
N ARG A 69 7.41 -3.90 8.36
CA ARG A 69 6.91 -2.83 7.45
C ARG A 69 5.53 -3.07 6.82
N ILE A 70 5.19 -4.31 6.47
CA ILE A 70 3.87 -4.63 5.90
C ILE A 70 2.75 -4.45 6.93
N ASN A 71 2.98 -4.88 8.17
CA ASN A 71 1.99 -4.75 9.23
C ASN A 71 1.76 -3.28 9.61
N ASP A 72 2.82 -2.47 9.62
CA ASP A 72 2.69 -1.03 9.88
C ASP A 72 1.89 -0.34 8.78
N ALA A 73 2.19 -0.63 7.51
CA ALA A 73 1.45 -0.09 6.38
C ALA A 73 -0.02 -0.54 6.42
N LYS A 74 -0.28 -1.81 6.74
CA LYS A 74 -1.63 -2.35 6.90
C LYS A 74 -2.42 -1.63 7.99
N LEU A 75 -1.82 -1.42 9.17
CA LEU A 75 -2.46 -0.74 10.28
C LEU A 75 -2.81 0.71 9.92
N MET A 76 -1.88 1.44 9.28
CA MET A 76 -2.13 2.82 8.85
C MET A 76 -3.21 2.92 7.77
N MET A 77 -3.28 1.96 6.86
CA MET A 77 -4.32 1.91 5.82
C MET A 77 -5.73 1.68 6.42
N GLN A 78 -5.85 0.98 7.55
CA GLN A 78 -7.14 0.76 8.23
C GLN A 78 -7.73 2.04 8.86
N VAL A 79 -6.92 3.07 9.07
CA VAL A 79 -7.35 4.35 9.65
C VAL A 79 -7.91 5.29 8.56
N ILE A 80 -7.65 5.01 7.28
CA ILE A 80 -8.21 5.77 6.15
C ILE A 80 -9.59 5.19 5.81
N ASN A 81 -10.62 5.53 6.59
CA ASN A 81 -12.03 5.25 6.28
C ASN A 81 -12.82 6.57 6.21
#